data_AF-A0A0C2MGP0-F1
#
_entry.id   AF-A0A0C2MGP0-F1
#
_cell.length_a   1.000
_cell.length_b   1.000
_cell.length_c   1.000
_cell.angle_alpha   90.00
_cell.angle_beta   90.00
_cell.angle_gamma   90.00
#
_symmetry.space_group_name_H-M   'P 1'
#
loop_
_entity.id
_entity.type
_entity.pdbx_description
1 polymer ?
#
loop_
_entity_poly.entity_id
_entity_poly.type
_entity_poly.pdbx_seq_one_letter_code
_entity_poly.pdbx_strand_id
1 'polypeptide(L)'
;MWDEFNVFDHRENIKVLRKYIEKAKSTELFTQMKAVGKMIFYFTPQHYPQADYLFMDCFPNQLYEVFISMIELGMSVDGYQQKKLIFMDVFIFIFRNTSLLENHKAKSFVPLFAKFIKMNGPILGVNVYAIMDSIKVCILYEPNRVLFINENVIFNFYYFFRIQKFRLSKQYLKRCQKVYTIDYKKISSLNLIKLTENITQIMKKLFESKEIDCAMLLFTVFRMLHRLRLVDEIEFHATKLFDITFSMFLHNFYRNFDHNFFKNISKIWSNIINGSKNQFHINTIDNLIKLSAIFALDLSSKLREVTRGPSNFELTKNKKQRLYLIYFTLVAFPIVDHDANPWLRAVLTELHSSFKKYFKKYSFALHTIENHFLILQYYIKSHTTLKYPISSRDEYLFSRFFKRLASYPSLKIHLSFLFSHLLLKFLETQKLLESNPGSIYDKIKKFTHDLIMALINRRYIDKLQNEQKLFLFDDVKSDHLSMINDDFIQGVFSACEFHLLDSLQEESSEDDISSEYQMCNQAMSMTVRSFNESNYLDQHTAEYYIRVCESSSNNSSPIPIDDDDDSYNTSDSTSVSDISPHTTMLSDLPIPVLLRWFIMIFEMKFLFGDISSKSTSLNFV
;
A
#
# COMPACT_ATOMS: atom_id res chain seq x y z
N MET A 1 38.13 -11.15 -26.77
CA MET A 1 38.19 -11.89 -28.05
C MET A 1 37.48 -11.11 -29.18
N TRP A 2 37.66 -9.79 -29.23
CA TRP A 2 37.17 -8.86 -30.27
C TRP A 2 38.24 -7.78 -30.53
N ASP A 3 39.52 -8.17 -30.51
CA ASP A 3 40.67 -7.27 -30.73
C ASP A 3 41.48 -7.71 -31.97
N GLU A 4 40.81 -8.19 -33.00
CA GLU A 4 41.37 -8.04 -34.35
C GLU A 4 41.07 -6.61 -34.78
N PHE A 5 42.06 -5.73 -34.63
CA PHE A 5 42.04 -4.39 -35.19
C PHE A 5 41.83 -4.51 -36.70
N ASN A 6 40.58 -4.41 -37.15
CA ASN A 6 40.26 -4.18 -38.55
C ASN A 6 41.00 -2.90 -38.96
N VAL A 7 42.10 -3.07 -39.70
CA VAL A 7 42.82 -1.97 -40.32
C VAL A 7 41.91 -1.40 -41.39
N PHE A 8 41.13 -0.38 -41.03
CA PHE A 8 40.21 0.26 -41.97
C PHE A 8 41.02 0.97 -43.07
N ASP A 9 40.73 0.66 -44.33
CA ASP A 9 41.35 1.34 -45.47
C ASP A 9 40.85 2.79 -45.56
N HIS A 10 41.66 3.72 -45.03
CA HIS A 10 41.39 5.14 -45.08
C HIS A 10 41.14 5.66 -46.51
N ARG A 11 41.75 5.06 -47.54
CA ARG A 11 41.53 5.49 -48.93
C ARG A 11 40.12 5.17 -49.37
N GLU A 12 39.60 4.00 -49.01
CA GLU A 12 38.24 3.61 -49.35
C GLU A 12 37.20 4.45 -48.59
N ASN A 13 37.44 4.71 -47.30
CA ASN A 13 36.60 5.65 -46.53
C ASN A 13 36.50 7.01 -47.22
N ILE A 14 37.62 7.59 -47.67
CA ILE A 14 37.64 8.89 -48.38
C ILE A 14 36.85 8.83 -49.69
N LYS A 15 36.97 7.74 -50.47
CA LYS A 15 36.20 7.58 -51.72
C LYS A 15 34.70 7.55 -51.45
N VAL A 16 34.25 6.80 -50.43
CA VAL A 16 32.84 6.72 -50.05
C VAL A 16 32.32 8.09 -49.60
N LEU A 17 33.10 8.82 -48.79
CA LEU A 17 32.73 10.17 -48.33
C LEU A 17 32.60 11.16 -49.49
N ARG A 18 33.56 11.21 -50.42
CA ARG A 18 33.49 12.09 -51.60
C ARG A 18 32.25 11.80 -52.44
N LYS A 19 31.98 10.52 -52.70
CA LYS A 19 30.81 10.07 -53.46
C LYS A 19 29.49 10.42 -52.75
N TYR A 20 29.46 10.36 -51.42
CA TYR A 20 28.32 10.81 -50.64
C TYR A 20 28.11 12.32 -50.78
N ILE A 21 29.15 13.15 -50.58
CA ILE A 21 29.06 14.62 -50.72
C ILE A 21 28.53 15.01 -52.10
N GLU A 22 29.06 14.40 -53.17
CA GLU A 22 28.66 14.66 -54.55
C GLU A 22 27.18 14.32 -54.77
N LYS A 23 26.77 13.10 -54.40
CA LYS A 23 25.41 12.62 -54.65
C LYS A 23 24.36 13.18 -53.69
N ALA A 24 24.75 13.61 -52.50
CA ALA A 24 23.87 14.28 -51.55
C ALA A 24 23.38 15.64 -52.08
N LYS A 25 24.14 16.27 -52.99
CA LYS A 25 23.78 17.52 -53.67
C LYS A 25 22.97 17.33 -54.96
N SER A 26 22.69 16.09 -55.35
CA SER A 26 21.86 15.77 -56.53
C SER A 26 20.46 16.39 -56.41
N THR A 27 19.86 16.84 -57.51
CA THR A 27 18.46 17.30 -57.55
C THR A 27 17.45 16.15 -57.54
N GLU A 28 17.90 14.94 -57.88
CA GLU A 28 17.07 13.73 -57.85
C GLU A 28 17.02 13.09 -56.46
N LEU A 29 15.82 13.00 -55.89
CA LEU A 29 15.56 12.43 -54.56
C LEU A 29 16.02 10.96 -54.44
N PHE A 30 15.80 10.15 -55.48
CA PHE A 30 16.23 8.75 -55.49
C PHE A 30 17.76 8.62 -55.36
N THR A 31 18.50 9.51 -56.05
CA THR A 31 19.96 9.56 -55.98
C THR A 31 20.45 9.96 -54.59
N GLN A 32 19.78 10.92 -53.94
CA GLN A 32 20.05 11.30 -52.54
C GLN A 32 19.80 10.13 -51.57
N MET A 33 18.64 9.48 -51.66
CA MET A 33 18.26 8.32 -50.84
C MET A 33 19.27 7.18 -50.96
N LYS A 34 19.70 6.86 -52.18
CA LYS A 34 20.71 5.83 -52.44
C LYS A 34 22.08 6.21 -51.89
N ALA A 35 22.45 7.49 -51.92
CA ALA A 35 23.69 7.98 -51.33
C ALA A 35 23.68 7.83 -49.80
N VAL A 36 22.59 8.26 -49.15
CA VAL A 36 22.38 8.11 -47.70
C VAL A 36 22.42 6.64 -47.28
N GLY A 37 21.67 5.77 -47.96
CA GLY A 37 21.67 4.33 -47.65
C GLY A 37 23.05 3.68 -47.78
N LYS A 38 23.83 4.03 -48.81
CA LYS A 38 25.21 3.54 -48.97
C LYS A 38 26.16 4.04 -47.88
N MET A 39 26.04 5.31 -47.52
CA MET A 39 26.82 5.93 -46.47
C MET A 39 26.55 5.26 -45.12
N ILE A 40 25.27 5.06 -44.77
CA ILE A 40 24.85 4.34 -43.56
C ILE A 40 25.39 2.92 -43.59
N PHE A 41 25.13 2.16 -44.65
CA PHE A 41 25.56 0.76 -44.75
C PHE A 41 27.08 0.60 -44.55
N TYR A 42 27.88 1.44 -45.22
CA TYR A 42 29.33 1.34 -45.20
C TYR A 42 29.94 1.76 -43.85
N PHE A 43 29.42 2.83 -43.25
CA PHE A 43 29.97 3.34 -41.99
C PHE A 43 29.33 2.73 -40.76
N THR A 44 28.13 2.12 -40.81
CA THR A 44 27.45 1.49 -39.65
C THR A 44 28.37 0.65 -38.77
N PRO A 45 29.18 -0.30 -39.31
CA PRO A 45 30.07 -1.12 -38.51
C PRO A 45 31.35 -0.40 -38.04
N GLN A 46 31.61 0.81 -38.53
CA GLN A 46 32.83 1.58 -38.24
C GLN A 46 32.55 2.68 -37.21
N HIS A 47 33.41 2.81 -36.20
CA HIS A 47 33.41 3.96 -35.30
C HIS A 47 34.26 5.08 -35.91
N TYR A 48 33.68 5.88 -36.81
CA TYR A 48 34.40 6.95 -37.52
C TYR A 48 33.72 8.33 -37.38
N PRO A 49 34.01 9.09 -36.30
CA PRO A 49 33.30 10.34 -35.98
C PRO A 49 33.34 11.40 -37.08
N GLN A 50 34.43 11.46 -37.86
CA GLN A 50 34.54 12.38 -38.99
C GLN A 50 33.49 12.10 -40.07
N ALA A 51 33.20 10.83 -40.33
CA ALA A 51 32.10 10.45 -41.24
C ALA A 51 30.74 10.80 -40.66
N ASP A 52 30.57 10.72 -39.33
CA ASP A 52 29.30 11.09 -38.67
C ASP A 52 29.01 12.59 -38.81
N TYR A 53 30.00 13.45 -38.56
CA TYR A 53 29.85 14.90 -38.75
C TYR A 53 29.61 15.24 -40.22
N LEU A 54 30.41 14.69 -41.13
CA LEU A 54 30.24 14.91 -42.57
C LEU A 54 28.87 14.44 -43.06
N PHE A 55 28.38 13.30 -42.56
CA PHE A 55 27.05 12.79 -42.87
C PHE A 55 25.98 13.84 -42.59
N MET A 56 26.02 14.46 -41.40
CA MET A 56 25.07 15.48 -40.99
C MET A 56 25.23 16.79 -41.74
N ASP A 57 26.46 17.29 -41.86
CA ASP A 57 26.75 18.57 -42.52
C ASP A 57 26.32 18.54 -43.98
N CYS A 58 26.51 17.41 -44.66
CA CYS A 58 26.11 17.20 -46.05
C CYS A 58 24.74 16.50 -46.19
N PHE A 59 23.96 16.34 -45.13
CA PHE A 59 22.68 15.62 -45.22
C PHE A 59 21.72 16.33 -46.20
N PRO A 60 21.12 15.64 -47.18
CA PRO A 60 20.34 16.28 -48.24
C PRO A 60 19.08 16.99 -47.70
N ASN A 61 18.96 18.30 -47.95
CA ASN A 61 17.81 19.09 -47.49
C ASN A 61 16.50 18.61 -48.11
N GLN A 62 16.49 18.24 -49.40
CA GLN A 62 15.29 17.76 -50.09
C GLN A 62 14.75 16.46 -49.46
N LEU A 63 15.64 15.54 -49.08
CA LEU A 63 15.26 14.32 -48.35
C LEU A 63 14.75 14.62 -46.95
N TYR A 64 15.33 15.62 -46.26
CA TYR A 64 14.86 16.07 -44.96
C TYR A 64 13.44 16.66 -45.04
N GLU A 65 13.17 17.51 -46.02
CA GLU A 65 11.82 18.03 -46.28
C GLU A 65 10.82 16.92 -46.59
N VAL A 66 11.24 15.88 -47.34
CA VAL A 66 10.39 14.70 -47.58
C VAL A 66 10.04 13.99 -46.27
N PHE A 67 10.94 13.90 -45.30
CA PHE A 67 10.61 13.33 -43.98
C PHE A 67 9.60 14.18 -43.22
N ILE A 68 9.66 15.51 -43.35
CA ILE A 68 8.64 16.42 -42.79
C ILE A 68 7.31 16.17 -43.49
N SER A 69 7.27 16.16 -44.82
CA SER A 69 6.05 15.92 -45.60
C SER A 69 5.45 14.54 -45.30
N MET A 70 6.25 13.52 -45.03
CA MET A 70 5.75 12.21 -44.60
C MET A 70 4.96 12.26 -43.29
N ILE A 71 5.35 13.13 -42.36
CA ILE A 71 4.66 13.31 -41.09
C ILE A 71 3.34 14.05 -41.30
N GLU A 72 3.32 15.05 -42.19
CA GLU A 72 2.17 15.91 -42.45
C GLU A 72 1.12 15.25 -43.36
N LEU A 73 1.58 14.60 -44.44
CA LEU A 73 0.73 14.05 -45.50
C LEU A 73 0.46 12.54 -45.34
N GLY A 74 1.19 11.87 -44.45
CA GLY A 74 1.00 10.46 -44.19
C GLY A 74 1.30 9.56 -45.39
N MET A 75 0.44 8.56 -45.59
CA MET A 75 0.60 7.54 -46.66
C MET A 75 0.43 8.10 -48.08
N SER A 76 0.00 9.35 -48.24
CA SER A 76 -0.18 9.97 -49.56
C SER A 76 1.15 10.36 -50.22
N VAL A 77 2.26 10.33 -49.48
CA VAL A 77 3.59 10.56 -50.05
C VAL A 77 4.01 9.36 -50.90
N ASP A 78 4.34 9.61 -52.17
CA ASP A 78 4.84 8.57 -53.07
C ASP A 78 6.04 7.82 -52.46
N GLY A 79 6.11 6.50 -52.63
CA GLY A 79 7.18 5.68 -52.04
C GLY A 79 7.28 5.75 -50.50
N TYR A 80 6.19 6.06 -49.79
CA TYR A 80 6.14 6.23 -48.32
C TYR A 80 6.90 5.12 -47.56
N GLN A 81 6.70 3.85 -47.93
CA GLN A 81 7.33 2.72 -47.22
C GLN A 81 8.86 2.71 -47.36
N GLN A 82 9.39 2.99 -48.56
CA GLN A 82 10.84 3.05 -48.78
C GLN A 82 11.46 4.21 -48.00
N LYS A 83 10.82 5.38 -48.04
CA LYS A 83 11.26 6.58 -47.33
C LYS A 83 11.20 6.40 -45.82
N LYS A 84 10.21 5.65 -45.33
CA LYS A 84 10.04 5.24 -43.92
C LYS A 84 11.17 4.35 -43.42
N LEU A 85 11.62 3.38 -44.22
CA LEU A 85 12.78 2.54 -43.89
C LEU A 85 14.05 3.39 -43.79
N ILE A 86 14.30 4.24 -44.80
CA ILE A 86 15.47 5.12 -44.80
C ILE A 86 15.44 6.10 -43.63
N PHE A 87 14.28 6.66 -43.27
CA PHE A 87 14.15 7.52 -42.09
C PHE A 87 14.59 6.79 -40.80
N MET A 88 14.18 5.54 -40.64
CA MET A 88 14.60 4.72 -39.48
C MET A 88 16.09 4.42 -39.50
N ASP A 89 16.66 4.07 -40.65
CA ASP A 89 18.09 3.85 -40.81
C ASP A 89 18.91 5.12 -40.51
N VAL A 90 18.42 6.29 -40.94
CA VAL A 90 19.02 7.59 -40.63
C VAL A 90 18.98 7.84 -39.12
N PHE A 91 17.84 7.63 -38.45
CA PHE A 91 17.75 7.80 -37.00
C PHE A 91 18.70 6.86 -36.24
N ILE A 92 18.77 5.58 -36.66
CA ILE A 92 19.68 4.60 -36.09
C ILE A 92 21.13 5.06 -36.26
N PHE A 93 21.49 5.51 -37.47
CA PHE A 93 22.84 5.93 -37.77
C PHE A 93 23.26 7.17 -36.97
N ILE A 94 22.39 8.18 -36.87
CA ILE A 94 22.68 9.41 -36.12
C ILE A 94 22.98 9.12 -34.65
N PHE A 95 22.21 8.22 -34.02
CA PHE A 95 22.32 7.93 -32.59
C PHE A 95 22.97 6.58 -32.28
N ARG A 96 23.76 6.02 -33.19
CA ARG A 96 24.54 4.80 -32.90
C ARG A 96 25.67 5.01 -31.90
N ASN A 97 26.17 6.25 -31.79
CA ASN A 97 27.26 6.67 -30.91
C ASN A 97 27.02 8.11 -30.40
N THR A 98 27.90 8.61 -29.55
CA THR A 98 27.72 9.91 -28.88
C THR A 98 28.16 11.12 -29.71
N SER A 99 28.79 10.93 -30.87
CA SER A 99 29.45 12.00 -31.64
C SER A 99 28.47 13.09 -32.11
N LEU A 100 27.23 12.72 -32.44
CA LEU A 100 26.23 13.65 -32.98
C LEU A 100 25.22 14.17 -31.96
N LEU A 101 25.36 13.84 -30.67
CA LEU A 101 24.38 14.24 -29.65
C LEU A 101 24.20 15.76 -29.53
N GLU A 102 25.27 16.51 -29.73
CA GLU A 102 25.25 17.98 -29.63
C GLU A 102 25.00 18.70 -30.96
N ASN A 103 25.09 17.97 -32.09
CA ASN A 103 24.93 18.55 -33.43
C ASN A 103 23.49 19.07 -33.64
N HIS A 104 23.36 20.34 -34.05
CA HIS A 104 22.07 21.01 -34.18
C HIS A 104 21.12 20.34 -35.18
N LYS A 105 21.66 19.85 -36.30
CA LYS A 105 20.87 19.18 -37.35
C LYS A 105 20.49 17.77 -36.93
N ALA A 106 21.36 17.04 -36.24
CA ALA A 106 21.03 15.74 -35.67
C ALA A 106 19.88 15.84 -34.65
N LYS A 107 19.89 16.89 -33.82
CA LYS A 107 18.82 17.17 -32.85
C LYS A 107 17.46 17.39 -33.50
N SER A 108 17.39 17.92 -34.73
CA SER A 108 16.11 18.15 -35.41
C SER A 108 15.41 16.84 -35.82
N PHE A 109 16.13 15.73 -35.94
CA PHE A 109 15.55 14.41 -36.21
C PHE A 109 14.80 13.82 -35.00
N VAL A 110 15.10 14.27 -33.78
CA VAL A 110 14.47 13.76 -32.55
C VAL A 110 12.97 14.10 -32.49
N PRO A 111 12.53 15.37 -32.65
CA PRO A 111 11.09 15.68 -32.72
C PRO A 111 10.42 15.08 -33.96
N LEU A 112 11.12 14.96 -35.10
CA LEU A 112 10.59 14.27 -36.27
C LEU A 112 10.31 12.80 -35.94
N PHE A 113 11.25 12.10 -35.30
CA PHE A 113 11.07 10.72 -34.87
C PHE A 113 9.88 10.57 -33.91
N ALA A 114 9.78 11.46 -32.92
CA ALA A 114 8.67 11.47 -31.96
C ALA A 114 7.30 11.64 -32.65
N LYS A 115 7.19 12.55 -33.62
CA LYS A 115 5.97 12.73 -34.43
C LYS A 115 5.70 11.52 -35.32
N PHE A 116 6.76 10.97 -35.93
CA PHE A 116 6.66 9.86 -36.87
C PHE A 116 6.08 8.60 -36.24
N ILE A 117 6.55 8.21 -35.04
CA ILE A 117 6.07 7.00 -34.36
C ILE A 117 4.64 7.14 -33.79
N LYS A 118 4.09 8.36 -33.73
CA LYS A 118 2.67 8.59 -33.37
C LYS A 118 1.73 8.24 -34.52
N MET A 119 2.24 8.15 -35.74
CA MET A 119 1.44 7.83 -36.92
C MET A 119 1.02 6.36 -36.89
N ASN A 120 -0.22 6.10 -37.30
CA ASN A 120 -0.75 4.73 -37.39
C ASN A 120 -0.10 3.97 -38.55
N GLY A 121 0.51 2.83 -38.27
CA GLY A 121 1.00 1.90 -39.30
C GLY A 121 2.31 1.24 -38.88
N PRO A 122 2.31 -0.06 -38.55
CA PRO A 122 3.54 -0.77 -38.19
C PRO A 122 4.53 -0.74 -39.35
N ILE A 123 5.83 -0.74 -39.03
CA ILE A 123 6.87 -0.97 -40.03
C ILE A 123 7.30 -2.43 -39.97
N LEU A 124 7.36 -3.07 -41.13
CA LEU A 124 8.00 -4.37 -41.30
C LEU A 124 9.43 -4.14 -41.80
N GLY A 125 10.38 -4.98 -41.35
CA GLY A 125 11.76 -4.97 -41.84
C GLY A 125 12.73 -4.05 -41.10
N VAL A 126 12.30 -3.33 -40.06
CA VAL A 126 13.20 -2.49 -39.25
C VAL A 126 13.75 -3.28 -38.07
N ASN A 127 15.05 -3.15 -37.82
CA ASN A 127 15.70 -3.71 -36.66
C ASN A 127 15.34 -2.91 -35.39
N VAL A 128 14.31 -3.36 -34.68
CA VAL A 128 13.81 -2.74 -33.45
C VAL A 128 14.90 -2.63 -32.37
N TYR A 129 15.81 -3.60 -32.27
CA TYR A 129 16.91 -3.55 -31.30
C TYR A 129 17.86 -2.38 -31.58
N ALA A 130 18.21 -2.17 -32.85
CA ALA A 130 19.08 -1.08 -33.27
C ALA A 130 18.44 0.28 -32.95
N ILE A 131 17.13 0.46 -33.18
CA ILE A 131 16.45 1.69 -32.78
C ILE A 131 16.49 1.87 -31.27
N MET A 132 16.21 0.82 -30.51
CA MET A 132 16.21 0.91 -29.05
C MET A 132 17.60 1.23 -28.48
N ASP A 133 18.67 0.74 -29.10
CA ASP A 133 20.04 1.09 -28.72
C ASP A 133 20.36 2.54 -29.11
N SER A 134 19.85 2.99 -30.25
CA SER A 134 19.96 4.37 -30.71
C SER A 134 19.20 5.34 -29.80
N ILE A 135 17.99 4.98 -29.34
CA ILE A 135 17.24 5.72 -28.32
C ILE A 135 18.05 5.84 -27.03
N LYS A 136 18.70 4.75 -26.58
CA LYS A 136 19.51 4.75 -25.36
C LYS A 136 20.66 5.76 -25.44
N VAL A 137 21.28 5.91 -26.61
CA VAL A 137 22.32 6.92 -26.85
C VAL A 137 21.69 8.31 -26.97
N CYS A 138 20.61 8.46 -27.73
CA CYS A 138 19.90 9.74 -27.93
C CYS A 138 19.50 10.41 -26.61
N ILE A 139 19.01 9.64 -25.63
CA ILE A 139 18.58 10.13 -24.31
C ILE A 139 19.75 10.43 -23.36
N LEU A 140 21.02 10.21 -23.76
CA LEU A 140 22.17 10.70 -22.99
C LEU A 140 22.23 12.23 -23.02
N TYR A 141 21.71 12.86 -24.08
CA TYR A 141 21.48 14.29 -24.12
C TYR A 141 20.14 14.62 -23.44
N GLU A 142 20.20 15.32 -22.30
CA GLU A 142 19.05 15.52 -21.41
C GLU A 142 17.82 16.18 -22.08
N PRO A 143 17.96 17.21 -22.96
CA PRO A 143 16.82 17.77 -23.67
C PRO A 143 16.07 16.75 -24.54
N ASN A 144 16.77 15.77 -25.13
CA ASN A 144 16.12 14.70 -25.89
C ASN A 144 15.33 13.78 -24.95
N ARG A 145 15.88 13.47 -23.76
CA ARG A 145 15.16 12.68 -22.75
C ARG A 145 13.88 13.38 -22.29
N VAL A 146 13.94 14.68 -22.03
CA VAL A 146 12.77 15.50 -21.69
C VAL A 146 11.73 15.46 -22.80
N LEU A 147 12.15 15.63 -24.06
CA LEU A 147 11.26 15.52 -25.21
C LEU A 147 10.59 14.15 -25.29
N PHE A 148 11.34 13.07 -25.04
CA PHE A 148 10.80 11.70 -25.03
C PHE A 148 9.71 11.50 -24.00
N ILE A 149 9.88 12.08 -22.81
CA ILE A 149 8.88 12.05 -21.73
C ILE A 149 7.66 12.88 -22.10
N ASN A 150 7.86 14.13 -22.52
CA ASN A 150 6.79 15.06 -22.87
C ASN A 150 5.95 14.56 -24.06
N GLU A 151 6.56 13.93 -25.05
CA GLU A 151 5.87 13.43 -26.26
C GLU A 151 5.39 11.98 -26.17
N ASN A 152 5.48 11.36 -24.98
CA ASN A 152 5.14 9.95 -24.74
C ASN A 152 5.80 8.97 -25.73
N VAL A 153 7.03 9.25 -26.13
CA VAL A 153 7.70 8.56 -27.26
C VAL A 153 7.77 7.06 -27.01
N ILE A 154 8.02 6.66 -25.77
CA ILE A 154 8.15 5.26 -25.38
C ILE A 154 6.81 4.51 -25.51
N PHE A 155 5.70 5.07 -25.05
CA PHE A 155 4.37 4.49 -25.26
C PHE A 155 4.05 4.34 -26.75
N ASN A 156 4.27 5.39 -27.54
CA ASN A 156 4.01 5.35 -28.98
C ASN A 156 4.91 4.31 -29.67
N PHE A 157 6.18 4.21 -29.26
CA PHE A 157 7.11 3.20 -29.76
C PHE A 157 6.61 1.77 -29.52
N TYR A 158 6.09 1.48 -28.32
CA TYR A 158 5.56 0.16 -27.98
C TYR A 158 4.46 -0.29 -28.95
N TYR A 159 3.49 0.59 -29.24
CA TYR A 159 2.38 0.28 -30.14
C TYR A 159 2.80 0.29 -31.62
N PHE A 160 3.63 1.26 -32.01
CA PHE A 160 4.10 1.40 -33.38
C PHE A 160 4.86 0.15 -33.87
N PHE A 161 5.74 -0.39 -33.03
CA PHE A 161 6.50 -1.61 -33.34
C PHE A 161 5.82 -2.90 -32.90
N ARG A 162 4.60 -2.84 -32.34
CA ARG A 162 3.85 -4.02 -31.84
C ARG A 162 4.70 -4.90 -30.93
N ILE A 163 5.41 -4.30 -29.97
CA ILE A 163 6.40 -4.96 -29.11
C ILE A 163 5.83 -6.20 -28.41
N GLN A 164 4.52 -6.20 -28.10
CA GLN A 164 3.79 -7.35 -27.55
C GLN A 164 3.99 -8.67 -28.31
N LYS A 165 4.19 -8.60 -29.64
CA LYS A 165 4.33 -9.78 -30.50
C LYS A 165 5.72 -10.40 -30.43
N PHE A 166 6.67 -9.69 -29.83
CA PHE A 166 8.05 -10.09 -29.77
C PHE A 166 8.41 -10.52 -28.35
N ARG A 167 9.38 -11.43 -28.20
CA ARG A 167 10.02 -11.78 -26.91
C ARG A 167 10.86 -10.62 -26.32
N LEU A 168 10.50 -9.38 -26.65
CA LEU A 168 11.20 -8.14 -26.38
C LEU A 168 10.72 -7.42 -25.12
N SER A 169 9.52 -7.75 -24.63
CA SER A 169 8.87 -7.01 -23.53
C SER A 169 9.79 -6.73 -22.33
N LYS A 170 10.49 -7.75 -21.84
CA LYS A 170 11.41 -7.60 -20.70
C LYS A 170 12.58 -6.65 -20.98
N GLN A 171 13.20 -6.75 -22.17
CA GLN A 171 14.29 -5.87 -22.57
C GLN A 171 13.79 -4.44 -22.80
N TYR A 172 12.60 -4.33 -23.40
CA TYR A 172 11.87 -3.10 -23.62
C TYR A 172 11.64 -2.36 -22.30
N LEU A 173 11.00 -2.99 -21.32
CA LEU A 173 10.74 -2.37 -20.02
C LEU A 173 12.02 -1.94 -19.30
N LYS A 174 13.10 -2.73 -19.37
CA LYS A 174 14.41 -2.36 -18.80
C LYS A 174 14.99 -1.10 -19.46
N ARG A 175 14.82 -0.94 -20.78
CA ARG A 175 15.27 0.25 -21.51
C ARG A 175 14.35 1.46 -21.25
N CYS A 176 13.04 1.25 -21.13
CA CYS A 176 12.06 2.28 -20.76
C CYS A 176 12.42 2.98 -19.44
N GLN A 177 12.79 2.21 -18.42
CA GLN A 177 13.16 2.76 -17.11
C GLN A 177 14.27 3.82 -17.20
N LYS A 178 15.20 3.70 -18.15
CA LYS A 178 16.28 4.69 -18.35
C LYS A 178 15.75 6.04 -18.83
N VAL A 179 14.74 6.04 -19.70
CA VAL A 179 14.12 7.26 -20.22
C VAL A 179 13.46 8.03 -19.08
N TYR A 180 12.74 7.34 -18.20
CA TYR A 180 12.04 7.94 -17.07
C TYR A 180 12.95 8.21 -15.85
N THR A 181 14.27 7.98 -15.97
CA THR A 181 15.26 8.32 -14.94
C THR A 181 15.85 9.73 -15.21
N ILE A 182 15.02 10.76 -15.05
CA ILE A 182 15.40 12.19 -15.11
C ILE A 182 15.93 12.71 -13.77
N ASP A 183 16.83 13.69 -13.78
CA ASP A 183 17.33 14.38 -12.56
C ASP A 183 16.22 15.32 -12.00
N TYR A 184 16.10 15.39 -10.67
CA TYR A 184 15.18 16.32 -10.00
C TYR A 184 15.46 17.79 -10.37
N LYS A 185 16.71 18.14 -10.71
CA LYS A 185 17.09 19.48 -11.17
C LYS A 185 16.47 19.87 -12.51
N LYS A 186 15.89 18.92 -13.24
CA LYS A 186 15.30 19.11 -14.57
C LYS A 186 13.77 19.07 -14.59
N ILE A 187 13.14 19.10 -13.41
CA ILE A 187 11.68 19.09 -13.28
C ILE A 187 11.03 20.24 -14.07
N SER A 188 11.63 21.44 -14.06
CA SER A 188 11.10 22.61 -14.77
C SER A 188 11.04 22.45 -16.29
N SER A 189 11.73 21.46 -16.85
CA SER A 189 11.69 21.15 -18.29
C SER A 189 10.54 20.21 -18.67
N LEU A 190 9.89 19.59 -17.70
CA LEU A 190 8.73 18.73 -17.93
C LEU A 190 7.47 19.57 -18.10
N ASN A 191 6.67 19.23 -19.11
CA ASN A 191 5.39 19.89 -19.35
C ASN A 191 4.26 19.11 -18.66
N LEU A 192 3.70 19.68 -17.59
CA LEU A 192 2.68 19.01 -16.76
C LEU A 192 1.39 18.69 -17.55
N ILE A 193 0.99 19.57 -18.48
CA ILE A 193 -0.19 19.34 -19.34
C ILE A 193 0.03 18.10 -20.20
N LYS A 194 1.20 18.00 -20.85
CA LYS A 194 1.55 16.83 -21.65
C LYS A 194 1.65 15.56 -20.79
N LEU A 195 2.18 15.65 -19.57
CA LEU A 195 2.23 14.49 -18.67
C LEU A 195 0.82 13.97 -18.32
N THR A 196 -0.12 14.88 -18.03
CA THR A 196 -1.54 14.56 -17.82
C THR A 196 -2.15 13.87 -19.05
N GLU A 197 -1.95 14.43 -20.24
CA GLU A 197 -2.41 13.84 -21.50
C GLU A 197 -1.83 12.45 -21.73
N ASN A 198 -0.53 12.29 -21.48
CA ASN A 198 0.20 11.03 -21.67
C ASN A 198 -0.31 9.93 -20.74
N ILE A 199 -0.55 10.23 -19.47
CA ILE A 199 -1.12 9.26 -18.53
C ILE A 199 -2.54 8.88 -18.94
N THR A 200 -3.36 9.85 -19.31
CA THR A 200 -4.73 9.62 -19.77
C THR A 200 -4.73 8.71 -21.00
N GLN A 201 -3.82 8.95 -21.95
CA GLN A 201 -3.63 8.12 -23.14
C GLN A 201 -3.25 6.68 -22.78
N ILE A 202 -2.26 6.49 -21.89
CA ILE A 202 -1.80 5.16 -21.46
C ILE A 202 -2.94 4.41 -20.74
N MET A 203 -3.62 5.07 -19.79
CA MET A 203 -4.71 4.47 -19.01
C MET A 203 -5.89 4.08 -19.89
N LYS A 204 -6.29 4.94 -20.83
CA LYS A 204 -7.36 4.64 -21.79
C LYS A 204 -7.02 3.39 -22.60
N LYS A 205 -5.81 3.35 -23.16
CA LYS A 205 -5.38 2.22 -23.98
C LYS A 205 -5.26 0.92 -23.20
N LEU A 206 -4.81 1.00 -21.95
CA LEU A 206 -4.70 -0.15 -21.06
C LEU A 206 -6.08 -0.71 -20.69
N PHE A 207 -7.08 0.14 -20.49
CA PHE A 207 -8.46 -0.30 -20.25
C PHE A 207 -9.04 -1.07 -21.45
N GLU A 208 -8.76 -0.60 -22.67
CA GLU A 208 -9.18 -1.27 -23.91
C GLU A 208 -8.45 -2.60 -24.15
N SER A 209 -7.14 -2.66 -23.91
CA SER A 209 -6.29 -3.78 -24.33
C SER A 209 -6.00 -4.82 -23.23
N LYS A 210 -6.05 -4.41 -21.96
CA LYS A 210 -5.64 -5.20 -20.78
C LYS A 210 -4.20 -5.72 -20.88
N GLU A 211 -3.32 -5.04 -21.63
CA GLU A 211 -1.94 -5.46 -21.85
C GLU A 211 -1.01 -5.17 -20.65
N ILE A 212 -0.43 -6.24 -20.09
CA ILE A 212 0.44 -6.19 -18.91
C ILE A 212 1.67 -5.28 -19.12
N ASP A 213 2.30 -5.34 -20.29
CA ASP A 213 3.49 -4.52 -20.58
C ASP A 213 3.16 -3.02 -20.59
N CYS A 214 1.96 -2.66 -21.05
CA CYS A 214 1.48 -1.28 -21.03
C CYS A 214 1.20 -0.81 -19.59
N ALA A 215 0.66 -1.68 -18.73
CA ALA A 215 0.56 -1.40 -17.29
C ALA A 215 1.93 -1.20 -16.63
N MET A 216 2.92 -2.01 -16.96
CA MET A 216 4.29 -1.86 -16.45
C MET A 216 4.93 -0.54 -16.91
N LEU A 217 4.64 -0.09 -18.13
CA LEU A 217 5.03 1.23 -18.61
C LEU A 217 4.35 2.34 -17.79
N LEU A 218 3.03 2.24 -17.56
CA LEU A 218 2.29 3.19 -16.73
C LEU A 218 2.90 3.31 -15.33
N PHE A 219 3.19 2.20 -14.65
CA PHE A 219 3.84 2.23 -13.34
C PHE A 219 5.28 2.78 -13.38
N THR A 220 5.98 2.64 -14.51
CA THR A 220 7.29 3.28 -14.70
C THR A 220 7.15 4.81 -14.75
N VAL A 221 6.11 5.32 -15.43
CA VAL A 221 5.78 6.76 -15.46
C VAL A 221 5.39 7.24 -14.06
N PHE A 222 4.49 6.56 -13.36
CA PHE A 222 4.11 6.93 -11.99
C PHE A 222 5.27 6.86 -11.00
N ARG A 223 6.21 5.93 -11.17
CA ARG A 223 7.44 5.88 -10.36
C ARG A 223 8.30 7.11 -10.58
N MET A 224 8.41 7.60 -11.83
CA MET A 224 9.09 8.85 -12.12
C MET A 224 8.38 10.02 -11.44
N LEU A 225 7.05 10.14 -11.61
CA LEU A 225 6.27 11.22 -11.02
C LEU A 225 6.38 11.24 -9.50
N HIS A 226 6.27 10.09 -8.84
CA HIS A 226 6.49 9.97 -7.40
C HIS A 226 7.88 10.46 -6.99
N ARG A 227 8.93 10.02 -7.69
CA ARG A 227 10.32 10.43 -7.40
C ARG A 227 10.53 11.94 -7.56
N LEU A 228 9.85 12.56 -8.51
CA LEU A 228 9.91 13.99 -8.78
C LEU A 228 8.88 14.81 -7.98
N ARG A 229 8.07 14.17 -7.13
CA ARG A 229 6.97 14.80 -6.38
C ARG A 229 5.93 15.50 -7.29
N LEU A 230 5.69 14.93 -8.47
CA LEU A 230 4.74 15.46 -9.46
C LEU A 230 3.37 14.75 -9.47
N VAL A 231 3.15 13.76 -8.60
CA VAL A 231 1.88 13.00 -8.59
C VAL A 231 0.69 13.92 -8.32
N ASP A 232 0.83 14.87 -7.40
CA ASP A 232 -0.24 15.83 -7.04
C ASP A 232 -0.27 17.06 -7.94
N GLU A 233 0.70 17.22 -8.85
CA GLU A 233 0.78 18.34 -9.78
C GLU A 233 -0.01 18.09 -11.06
N ILE A 234 -0.27 16.82 -11.38
CA ILE A 234 -1.01 16.38 -12.57
C ILE A 234 -2.37 15.81 -12.19
N GLU A 235 -3.28 15.71 -13.15
CA GLU A 235 -4.62 15.16 -12.94
C GLU A 235 -4.76 13.80 -13.61
N PHE A 236 -5.36 12.83 -12.93
CA PHE A 236 -5.72 11.53 -13.50
C PHE A 236 -6.85 10.87 -12.69
N HIS A 237 -7.53 9.91 -13.31
CA HIS A 237 -8.59 9.16 -12.64
C HIS A 237 -8.03 8.12 -11.65
N ALA A 238 -7.91 8.47 -10.37
CA ALA A 238 -7.37 7.59 -9.34
C ALA A 238 -8.10 6.23 -9.27
N THR A 239 -9.43 6.19 -9.39
CA THR A 239 -10.21 4.94 -9.42
C THR A 239 -9.82 4.02 -10.58
N LYS A 240 -9.63 4.56 -11.80
CA LYS A 240 -9.18 3.74 -12.94
C LYS A 240 -7.77 3.19 -12.71
N LEU A 241 -6.89 3.99 -12.09
CA LEU A 241 -5.54 3.55 -11.74
C LEU A 241 -5.59 2.45 -10.66
N PHE A 242 -6.56 2.53 -9.75
CA PHE A 242 -6.82 1.49 -8.75
C PHE A 242 -7.17 0.15 -9.39
N ASP A 243 -8.14 0.16 -10.33
CA ASP A 243 -8.54 -1.05 -11.06
C ASP A 243 -7.36 -1.67 -11.82
N ILE A 244 -6.57 -0.84 -12.49
CA ILE A 244 -5.34 -1.26 -13.19
C ILE A 244 -4.34 -1.87 -12.20
N THR A 245 -4.12 -1.21 -11.06
CA THR A 245 -3.20 -1.69 -10.03
C THR A 245 -3.63 -3.05 -9.52
N PHE A 246 -4.92 -3.24 -9.24
CA PHE A 246 -5.39 -4.49 -8.69
C PHE A 246 -5.37 -5.64 -9.72
N SER A 247 -5.74 -5.38 -10.97
CA SER A 247 -5.57 -6.34 -12.07
C SER A 247 -4.11 -6.82 -12.17
N MET A 248 -3.17 -5.89 -12.04
CA MET A 248 -1.74 -6.21 -12.04
C MET A 248 -1.27 -6.90 -10.75
N PHE A 249 -1.85 -6.56 -9.61
CA PHE A 249 -1.61 -7.28 -8.35
C PHE A 249 -1.98 -8.74 -8.50
N LEU A 250 -3.20 -9.06 -8.95
CA LEU A 250 -3.65 -10.43 -9.15
C LEU A 250 -2.76 -11.17 -10.15
N HIS A 251 -2.42 -10.53 -11.27
CA HIS A 251 -1.53 -11.12 -12.26
C HIS A 251 -0.16 -11.53 -11.67
N ASN A 252 0.45 -10.66 -10.87
CA ASN A 252 1.76 -10.92 -10.27
C ASN A 252 1.68 -11.89 -9.08
N PHE A 253 0.60 -11.86 -8.31
CA PHE A 253 0.37 -12.75 -7.18
C PHE A 253 0.44 -14.22 -7.62
N TYR A 254 -0.19 -14.56 -8.75
CA TYR A 254 -0.21 -15.94 -9.26
C TYR A 254 1.03 -16.36 -10.07
N ARG A 255 1.92 -15.44 -10.47
CA ARG A 255 3.05 -15.72 -11.39
C ARG A 255 4.45 -15.68 -10.77
N ASN A 256 4.53 -15.75 -9.44
CA ASN A 256 5.71 -15.49 -8.61
C ASN A 256 5.98 -14.00 -8.41
N PHE A 257 6.03 -13.62 -7.14
CA PHE A 257 6.05 -12.26 -6.63
C PHE A 257 7.32 -11.47 -7.03
N ASP A 258 7.18 -10.39 -7.79
CA ASP A 258 8.21 -9.34 -7.84
C ASP A 258 8.01 -8.35 -6.69
N HIS A 259 8.76 -8.54 -5.60
CA HIS A 259 8.71 -7.65 -4.44
C HIS A 259 9.08 -6.19 -4.78
N ASN A 260 9.90 -5.94 -5.82
CA ASN A 260 10.27 -4.58 -6.20
C ASN A 260 9.11 -3.81 -6.85
N PHE A 261 8.22 -4.53 -7.54
CA PHE A 261 7.02 -3.95 -8.13
C PHE A 261 6.10 -3.38 -7.04
N PHE A 262 5.75 -4.19 -6.04
CA PHE A 262 4.89 -3.77 -4.93
C PHE A 262 5.49 -2.67 -4.07
N LYS A 263 6.83 -2.66 -3.89
CA LYS A 263 7.54 -1.58 -3.20
C LYS A 263 7.32 -0.22 -3.86
N ASN A 264 7.30 -0.17 -5.20
CA ASN A 264 7.05 1.07 -5.93
C ASN A 264 5.57 1.43 -5.92
N ILE A 265 4.68 0.45 -6.13
CA ILE A 265 3.22 0.67 -6.10
C ILE A 265 2.76 1.18 -4.74
N SER A 266 3.22 0.57 -3.64
CA SER A 266 2.88 1.03 -2.29
C SER A 266 3.28 2.48 -2.06
N LYS A 267 4.42 2.93 -2.61
CA LYS A 267 4.86 4.34 -2.54
C LYS A 267 3.96 5.26 -3.37
N ILE A 268 3.62 4.87 -4.60
CA ILE A 268 2.69 5.61 -5.46
C ILE A 268 1.35 5.79 -4.75
N TRP A 269 0.75 4.71 -4.22
CA TRP A 269 -0.52 4.77 -3.52
C TRP A 269 -0.49 5.57 -2.23
N SER A 270 0.61 5.52 -1.47
CA SER A 270 0.73 6.42 -0.30
C SER A 270 0.76 7.88 -0.69
N ASN A 271 1.33 8.25 -1.85
CA ASN A 271 1.25 9.64 -2.29
C ASN A 271 -0.15 10.01 -2.75
N ILE A 272 -0.82 9.15 -3.53
CA ILE A 272 -2.19 9.39 -4.01
C ILE A 272 -3.16 9.58 -2.84
N ILE A 273 -3.10 8.71 -1.84
CA ILE A 273 -3.97 8.75 -0.66
C ILE A 273 -3.76 10.01 0.18
N ASN A 274 -2.53 10.52 0.24
CA ASN A 274 -2.20 11.75 0.97
C ASN A 274 -2.29 13.01 0.09
N GLY A 275 -2.60 12.85 -1.19
CA GLY A 275 -2.62 13.91 -2.19
C GLY A 275 -3.97 14.64 -2.20
N SER A 276 -3.94 15.94 -2.48
CA SER A 276 -5.15 16.76 -2.52
C SER A 276 -5.84 16.76 -3.89
N LYS A 277 -5.09 16.57 -4.99
CA LYS A 277 -5.58 16.71 -6.36
C LYS A 277 -6.25 15.45 -6.90
N ASN A 278 -5.63 14.29 -6.69
CA ASN A 278 -6.12 13.00 -7.20
C ASN A 278 -6.73 12.18 -6.06
N GLN A 279 -7.78 12.72 -5.45
CA GLN A 279 -8.39 12.12 -4.26
C GLN A 279 -8.87 10.70 -4.55
N PHE A 280 -8.48 9.78 -3.67
CA PHE A 280 -8.97 8.41 -3.66
C PHE A 280 -9.52 8.10 -2.28
N HIS A 281 -10.84 8.00 -2.19
CA HIS A 281 -11.54 7.70 -0.94
C HIS A 281 -11.72 6.19 -0.78
N ILE A 282 -11.39 5.68 0.40
CA ILE A 282 -11.63 4.29 0.79
C ILE A 282 -13.04 4.23 1.39
N ASN A 283 -14.00 3.86 0.56
CA ASN A 283 -15.43 3.85 0.89
C ASN A 283 -16.10 2.48 0.67
N THR A 284 -15.31 1.43 0.37
CA THR A 284 -15.80 0.06 0.21
C THR A 284 -14.83 -0.93 0.85
N ILE A 285 -15.36 -2.09 1.28
CA ILE A 285 -14.55 -3.21 1.78
C ILE A 285 -13.51 -3.62 0.73
N ASP A 286 -13.93 -3.67 -0.53
CA ASP A 286 -13.07 -4.01 -1.66
C ASP A 286 -11.88 -3.03 -1.81
N ASN A 287 -12.10 -1.72 -1.67
CA ASN A 287 -11.02 -0.73 -1.69
C ASN A 287 -10.03 -0.97 -0.54
N LEU A 288 -10.56 -1.22 0.66
CA LEU A 288 -9.79 -1.46 1.88
C LEU A 288 -8.91 -2.71 1.76
N ILE A 289 -9.48 -3.87 1.40
CA ILE A 289 -8.74 -5.15 1.34
C ILE A 289 -7.60 -5.10 0.31
N LYS A 290 -7.84 -4.49 -0.86
CA LYS A 290 -6.88 -4.43 -1.97
C LYS A 290 -5.70 -3.52 -1.65
N LEU A 291 -5.95 -2.33 -1.09
CA LEU A 291 -4.88 -1.43 -0.64
C LEU A 291 -4.07 -2.04 0.49
N SER A 292 -4.74 -2.63 1.49
CA SER A 292 -4.08 -3.28 2.61
C SER A 292 -3.16 -4.42 2.16
N ALA A 293 -3.55 -5.19 1.14
CA ALA A 293 -2.68 -6.23 0.61
C ALA A 293 -1.44 -5.70 -0.11
N ILE A 294 -1.57 -4.65 -0.91
CA ILE A 294 -0.42 -3.96 -1.52
C ILE A 294 0.54 -3.47 -0.43
N PHE A 295 0.00 -2.88 0.64
CA PHE A 295 0.80 -2.36 1.75
C PHE A 295 1.43 -3.46 2.59
N ALA A 296 0.71 -4.55 2.83
CA ALA A 296 1.21 -5.70 3.58
C ALA A 296 2.38 -6.39 2.86
N LEU A 297 2.32 -6.52 1.53
CA LEU A 297 3.45 -7.06 0.75
C LEU A 297 4.69 -6.16 0.81
N ASP A 298 4.53 -4.83 0.68
CA ASP A 298 5.67 -3.89 0.82
C ASP A 298 6.27 -3.92 2.22
N LEU A 299 5.45 -3.90 3.28
CA LEU A 299 5.93 -3.98 4.66
C LEU A 299 6.63 -5.31 4.94
N SER A 300 6.09 -6.43 4.44
CA SER A 300 6.71 -7.76 4.55
C SER A 300 8.10 -7.79 3.89
N SER A 301 8.21 -7.23 2.69
CA SER A 301 9.48 -7.11 1.98
C SER A 301 10.50 -6.28 2.77
N LYS A 302 10.10 -5.13 3.31
CA LYS A 302 10.97 -4.26 4.14
C LYS A 302 11.44 -4.95 5.42
N LEU A 303 10.56 -5.66 6.12
CA LEU A 303 10.93 -6.43 7.31
C LEU A 303 11.90 -7.56 6.95
N ARG A 304 11.77 -8.16 5.77
CA ARG A 304 12.71 -9.16 5.25
C ARG A 304 14.08 -8.57 4.90
N GLU A 305 14.11 -7.40 4.27
CA GLU A 305 15.34 -6.65 3.99
C GLU A 305 16.06 -6.32 5.31
N VAL A 306 15.34 -5.81 6.31
CA VAL A 306 15.87 -5.51 7.66
C VAL A 306 16.39 -6.77 8.34
N THR A 307 15.61 -7.86 8.38
CA THR A 307 16.04 -9.11 9.01
C THR A 307 17.26 -9.76 8.35
N ARG A 308 17.51 -9.51 7.06
CA ARG A 308 18.72 -9.98 6.35
C ARG A 308 19.92 -9.04 6.47
N GLY A 309 19.68 -7.75 6.63
CA GLY A 309 20.73 -6.71 6.63
C GLY A 309 21.02 -6.08 7.99
N PRO A 310 21.88 -5.05 8.00
CA PRO A 310 22.12 -4.19 9.16
C PRO A 310 21.09 -3.05 9.29
N SER A 311 20.20 -2.88 8.31
CA SER A 311 19.22 -1.79 8.29
C SER A 311 18.21 -1.88 9.43
N ASN A 312 17.73 -0.74 9.93
CA ASN A 312 16.68 -0.66 10.95
C ASN A 312 15.29 -0.50 10.33
N PHE A 313 14.26 -1.04 10.99
CA PHE A 313 12.86 -0.86 10.58
C PHE A 313 12.24 0.37 11.25
N GLU A 314 12.48 1.56 10.70
CA GLU A 314 11.90 2.80 11.23
C GLU A 314 10.44 2.98 10.78
N LEU A 315 9.52 3.31 11.71
CA LEU A 315 8.13 3.64 11.38
C LEU A 315 7.96 5.13 11.03
N THR A 316 7.90 5.43 9.73
CA THR A 316 7.58 6.76 9.21
C THR A 316 6.06 7.01 9.18
N LYS A 317 5.62 8.26 9.03
CA LYS A 317 4.18 8.65 8.89
C LYS A 317 3.44 7.75 7.90
N ASN A 318 3.98 7.56 6.68
CA ASN A 318 3.36 6.71 5.66
C ASN A 318 3.35 5.22 6.05
N LYS A 319 4.33 4.72 6.80
CA LYS A 319 4.32 3.33 7.29
C LYS A 319 3.25 3.13 8.37
N LYS A 320 3.04 4.12 9.24
CA LYS A 320 1.95 4.11 10.23
C LYS A 320 0.58 4.07 9.55
N GLN A 321 0.31 4.99 8.62
CA GLN A 321 -0.93 5.00 7.82
C GLN A 321 -1.20 3.63 7.16
N ARG A 322 -0.20 3.04 6.51
CA ARG A 322 -0.31 1.71 5.91
C ARG A 322 -0.67 0.64 6.93
N LEU A 323 -0.05 0.69 8.11
CA LEU A 323 -0.28 -0.28 9.17
C LEU A 323 -1.69 -0.12 9.77
N TYR A 324 -2.19 1.11 9.92
CA TYR A 324 -3.58 1.36 10.31
C TYR A 324 -4.59 0.85 9.29
N LEU A 325 -4.34 1.02 7.99
CA LEU A 325 -5.20 0.44 6.95
C LEU A 325 -5.24 -1.09 7.01
N ILE A 326 -4.07 -1.72 7.16
CA ILE A 326 -3.97 -3.17 7.34
C ILE A 326 -4.69 -3.59 8.62
N TYR A 327 -4.54 -2.83 9.70
CA TYR A 327 -5.25 -3.07 10.95
C TYR A 327 -6.77 -2.99 10.75
N PHE A 328 -7.26 -1.97 10.05
CA PHE A 328 -8.69 -1.83 9.76
C PHE A 328 -9.22 -2.98 8.91
N THR A 329 -8.41 -3.51 8.00
CA THR A 329 -8.74 -4.76 7.30
C THR A 329 -8.82 -5.97 8.24
N LEU A 330 -8.03 -6.03 9.31
CA LEU A 330 -8.15 -7.08 10.33
C LEU A 330 -9.39 -6.90 11.22
N VAL A 331 -9.88 -5.67 11.38
CA VAL A 331 -11.18 -5.37 12.04
C VAL A 331 -12.32 -5.84 11.16
N ALA A 332 -12.33 -5.44 9.89
CA ALA A 332 -13.35 -5.84 8.91
C ALA A 332 -13.26 -7.31 8.47
N PHE A 333 -12.23 -8.05 8.90
CA PHE A 333 -11.95 -9.40 8.42
C PHE A 333 -13.14 -10.39 8.56
N PRO A 334 -13.93 -10.40 9.65
CA PRO A 334 -15.06 -11.31 9.79
C PRO A 334 -16.15 -11.11 8.72
N ILE A 335 -16.32 -9.89 8.21
CA ILE A 335 -17.33 -9.55 7.21
C ILE A 335 -16.79 -9.56 5.77
N VAL A 336 -15.52 -9.94 5.57
CA VAL A 336 -14.93 -10.07 4.23
C VAL A 336 -15.40 -11.37 3.60
N ASP A 337 -15.87 -11.28 2.36
CA ASP A 337 -16.05 -12.45 1.49
C ASP A 337 -14.68 -13.08 1.17
N HIS A 338 -14.35 -14.13 1.94
CA HIS A 338 -13.11 -14.88 1.82
C HIS A 338 -13.06 -15.77 0.58
N ASP A 339 -14.22 -16.17 0.04
CA ASP A 339 -14.30 -16.99 -1.16
C ASP A 339 -13.99 -16.15 -2.41
N ALA A 340 -14.44 -14.89 -2.44
CA ALA A 340 -14.05 -13.94 -3.47
C ALA A 340 -12.59 -13.47 -3.33
N ASN A 341 -12.01 -13.51 -2.12
CA ASN A 341 -10.68 -12.96 -1.82
C ASN A 341 -9.74 -13.94 -1.09
N PRO A 342 -9.51 -15.16 -1.62
CA PRO A 342 -8.75 -16.20 -0.93
C PRO A 342 -7.27 -15.81 -0.71
N TRP A 343 -6.75 -14.91 -1.55
CA TRP A 343 -5.38 -14.38 -1.46
C TRP A 343 -5.15 -13.48 -0.24
N LEU A 344 -6.19 -12.87 0.34
CA LEU A 344 -6.05 -11.88 1.40
C LEU A 344 -5.42 -12.49 2.67
N ARG A 345 -5.92 -13.65 3.09
CA ARG A 345 -5.38 -14.38 4.26
C ARG A 345 -3.90 -14.70 4.07
N ALA A 346 -3.49 -15.12 2.87
CA ALA A 346 -2.10 -15.45 2.56
C ALA A 346 -1.18 -14.22 2.67
N VAL A 347 -1.62 -13.06 2.15
CA VAL A 347 -0.86 -11.81 2.23
C VAL A 347 -0.70 -11.34 3.68
N LEU A 348 -1.78 -11.34 4.46
CA LEU A 348 -1.74 -10.93 5.87
C LEU A 348 -0.89 -11.89 6.72
N THR A 349 -0.92 -13.18 6.38
CA THR A 349 -0.07 -14.23 6.96
C THR A 349 1.42 -13.99 6.67
N GLU A 350 1.78 -13.57 5.46
CA GLU A 350 3.15 -13.23 5.10
C GLU A 350 3.67 -12.05 5.94
N LEU A 351 2.83 -11.04 6.17
CA LEU A 351 3.18 -9.91 7.03
C LEU A 351 3.35 -10.32 8.48
N HIS A 352 2.40 -11.09 9.04
CA HIS A 352 2.51 -11.66 10.37
C HIS A 352 3.83 -12.42 10.56
N SER A 353 4.15 -13.32 9.62
CA SER A 353 5.39 -14.11 9.62
C SER A 353 6.64 -13.24 9.54
N SER A 354 6.57 -12.12 8.81
CA SER A 354 7.69 -11.17 8.68
C SER A 354 7.92 -10.40 9.98
N PHE A 355 6.87 -9.97 10.69
CA PHE A 355 7.00 -9.38 12.02
C PHE A 355 7.51 -10.39 13.05
N LYS A 356 7.01 -11.63 13.03
CA LYS A 356 7.53 -12.71 13.88
C LYS A 356 9.04 -12.88 13.71
N LYS A 357 9.54 -12.91 12.46
CA LYS A 357 10.98 -12.96 12.15
C LYS A 357 11.72 -11.70 12.64
N TYR A 358 11.12 -10.53 12.50
CA TYR A 358 11.68 -9.27 12.98
C TYR A 358 11.89 -9.28 14.50
N PHE A 359 10.86 -9.66 15.27
CA PHE A 359 10.94 -9.79 16.73
C PHE A 359 11.89 -10.88 17.20
N LYS A 360 12.20 -11.86 16.34
CA LYS A 360 13.23 -12.85 16.66
C LYS A 360 14.64 -12.26 16.68
N LYS A 361 14.90 -11.21 15.88
CA LYS A 361 16.24 -10.64 15.68
C LYS A 361 16.44 -9.32 16.42
N TYR A 362 15.40 -8.51 16.59
CA TYR A 362 15.53 -7.14 17.10
C TYR A 362 14.85 -6.95 18.47
N SER A 363 15.46 -6.09 19.30
CA SER A 363 14.90 -5.66 20.58
C SER A 363 14.00 -4.43 20.42
N PHE A 364 12.95 -4.36 21.24
CA PHE A 364 12.05 -3.19 21.42
C PHE A 364 12.73 -2.02 22.16
N ALA A 365 14.04 -1.94 22.19
CA ALA A 365 14.73 -0.78 22.77
C ALA A 365 14.84 0.38 21.75
N LEU A 366 14.66 0.11 20.46
CA LEU A 366 15.02 1.04 19.39
C LEU A 366 13.91 1.99 18.94
N HIS A 367 12.63 1.74 19.29
CA HIS A 367 11.53 2.63 18.89
C HIS A 367 10.96 3.45 20.05
N THR A 368 10.20 4.48 19.70
CA THR A 368 9.37 5.21 20.65
C THR A 368 8.23 4.31 21.17
N ILE A 369 7.59 4.70 22.27
CA ILE A 369 6.52 3.90 22.86
C ILE A 369 5.30 3.79 21.93
N GLU A 370 4.97 4.86 21.20
CA GLU A 370 3.91 4.93 20.19
C GLU A 370 4.17 3.91 19.07
N ASN A 371 5.39 3.90 18.54
CA ASN A 371 5.77 3.01 17.46
C ASN A 371 5.74 1.54 17.92
N HIS A 372 6.21 1.25 19.14
CA HIS A 372 6.09 -0.10 19.68
C HIS A 372 4.64 -0.53 19.88
N PHE A 373 3.81 0.36 20.41
CA PHE A 373 2.40 0.11 20.65
C PHE A 373 1.70 -0.25 19.34
N LEU A 374 1.86 0.56 18.29
CA LEU A 374 1.23 0.32 17.00
C LEU A 374 1.66 -1.01 16.35
N ILE A 375 2.96 -1.34 16.40
CA ILE A 375 3.43 -2.63 15.85
C ILE A 375 2.83 -3.78 16.66
N LEU A 376 2.81 -3.68 17.99
CA LEU A 376 2.31 -4.76 18.83
C LEU A 376 0.79 -4.92 18.71
N GLN A 377 0.07 -3.81 18.64
CA GLN A 377 -1.37 -3.77 18.37
C GLN A 377 -1.70 -4.55 17.09
N TYR A 378 -1.01 -4.24 15.98
CA TYR A 378 -1.14 -5.02 14.76
C TYR A 378 -0.79 -6.51 14.96
N TYR A 379 0.33 -6.80 15.60
CA TYR A 379 0.82 -8.18 15.73
C TYR A 379 -0.13 -9.04 16.58
N ILE A 380 -0.64 -8.51 17.69
CA ILE A 380 -1.65 -9.18 18.54
C ILE A 380 -2.96 -9.38 17.78
N LYS A 381 -3.49 -8.33 17.11
CA LYS A 381 -4.70 -8.45 16.29
C LYS A 381 -4.53 -9.50 15.19
N SER A 382 -3.36 -9.57 14.57
CA SER A 382 -3.08 -10.58 13.54
C SER A 382 -3.08 -12.01 14.09
N HIS A 383 -2.66 -12.23 15.34
CA HIS A 383 -2.77 -13.54 16.00
C HIS A 383 -4.23 -13.97 16.16
N THR A 384 -5.08 -13.07 16.68
CA THR A 384 -6.50 -13.36 16.91
C THR A 384 -7.23 -13.58 15.59
N THR A 385 -7.14 -12.63 14.67
CA THR A 385 -7.90 -12.62 13.42
C THR A 385 -7.49 -13.75 12.47
N LEU A 386 -6.19 -14.02 12.32
CA LEU A 386 -5.70 -15.08 11.42
C LEU A 386 -5.66 -16.46 12.10
N LYS A 387 -6.09 -16.55 13.37
CA LYS A 387 -6.08 -17.75 14.20
C LYS A 387 -4.67 -18.35 14.38
N TYR A 388 -3.62 -17.53 14.39
CA TYR A 388 -2.25 -17.99 14.63
C TYR A 388 -2.04 -18.37 16.10
N PRO A 389 -1.45 -19.55 16.40
CA PRO A 389 -1.11 -19.90 17.77
C PRO A 389 -0.05 -18.94 18.33
N ILE A 390 -0.23 -18.56 19.59
CA ILE A 390 0.74 -17.78 20.35
C ILE A 390 1.83 -18.76 20.81
N SER A 391 3.09 -18.50 20.47
CA SER A 391 4.21 -19.30 20.99
C SER A 391 4.70 -18.75 22.32
N SER A 392 5.40 -19.56 23.13
CA SER A 392 6.03 -19.09 24.38
C SER A 392 6.94 -17.87 24.19
N ARG A 393 7.57 -17.74 23.01
CA ARG A 393 8.36 -16.55 22.66
C ARG A 393 7.49 -15.32 22.44
N ASP A 394 6.31 -15.48 21.86
CA ASP A 394 5.34 -14.40 21.68
C ASP A 394 4.80 -13.96 23.07
N GLU A 395 4.52 -14.90 23.98
CA GLU A 395 4.14 -14.58 25.37
C GLU A 395 5.22 -13.81 26.14
N TYR A 396 6.49 -14.23 26.00
CA TYR A 396 7.62 -13.50 26.56
C TYR A 396 7.70 -12.07 25.99
N LEU A 397 7.42 -11.91 24.70
CA LEU A 397 7.37 -10.62 24.03
C LEU A 397 6.28 -9.72 24.63
N PHE A 398 5.06 -10.25 24.74
CA PHE A 398 3.89 -9.55 25.25
C PHE A 398 4.09 -9.15 26.71
N SER A 399 4.51 -10.08 27.57
CA SER A 399 4.74 -9.82 28.99
C SER A 399 5.78 -8.72 29.23
N ARG A 400 6.91 -8.73 28.50
CA ARG A 400 7.91 -7.67 28.59
C ARG A 400 7.35 -6.31 28.19
N PHE A 401 6.57 -6.26 27.12
CA PHE A 401 5.96 -5.01 26.66
C PHE A 401 4.87 -4.51 27.61
N PHE A 402 4.01 -5.40 28.10
CA PHE A 402 2.97 -5.06 29.07
C PHE A 402 3.54 -4.55 30.39
N LYS A 403 4.61 -5.15 30.89
CA LYS A 403 5.33 -4.63 32.06
C LYS A 403 5.81 -3.19 31.83
N ARG A 404 6.28 -2.89 30.62
CA ARG A 404 6.66 -1.52 30.24
C ARG A 404 5.45 -0.60 30.15
N LEU A 405 4.35 -0.99 29.48
CA LEU A 405 3.14 -0.17 29.41
C LEU A 405 2.52 0.10 30.78
N ALA A 406 2.51 -0.89 31.66
CA ALA A 406 1.99 -0.76 33.03
C ALA A 406 2.73 0.30 33.86
N SER A 407 3.99 0.61 33.51
CA SER A 407 4.74 1.70 34.15
C SER A 407 4.24 3.10 33.78
N TYR A 408 3.36 3.23 32.78
CA TYR A 408 2.73 4.47 32.36
C TYR A 408 1.25 4.48 32.79
N PRO A 409 0.89 5.21 33.86
CA PRO A 409 -0.49 5.23 34.36
C PRO A 409 -1.53 5.68 33.33
N SER A 410 -1.15 6.57 32.41
CA SER A 410 -2.01 7.05 31.32
C SER A 410 -2.28 6.01 30.22
N LEU A 411 -1.52 4.92 30.18
CA LEU A 411 -1.65 3.86 29.17
C LEU A 411 -2.35 2.61 29.72
N LYS A 412 -2.96 2.67 30.91
CA LYS A 412 -3.68 1.53 31.49
C LYS A 412 -4.80 1.01 30.59
N ILE A 413 -5.63 1.90 30.03
CA ILE A 413 -6.71 1.48 29.12
C ILE A 413 -6.18 0.85 27.83
N HIS A 414 -5.04 1.34 27.32
CA HIS A 414 -4.34 0.78 26.16
C HIS A 414 -3.80 -0.62 26.45
N LEU A 415 -3.28 -0.81 27.66
CA LEU A 415 -2.84 -2.11 28.14
C LEU A 415 -4.02 -3.07 28.24
N SER A 416 -5.15 -2.66 28.83
CA SER A 416 -6.38 -3.46 28.89
C SER A 416 -6.88 -3.83 27.50
N PHE A 417 -6.83 -2.88 26.55
CA PHE A 417 -7.17 -3.14 25.15
C PHE A 417 -6.27 -4.20 24.48
N LEU A 418 -4.94 -4.14 24.65
CA LEU A 418 -4.07 -5.18 24.08
C LEU A 418 -4.23 -6.53 24.80
N PHE A 419 -4.45 -6.49 26.11
CA PHE A 419 -4.60 -7.69 26.92
C PHE A 419 -5.92 -8.42 26.62
N SER A 420 -7.00 -7.69 26.34
CA SER A 420 -8.29 -8.30 26.00
C SER A 420 -8.21 -9.18 24.75
N HIS A 421 -7.45 -8.78 23.73
CA HIS A 421 -7.19 -9.63 22.56
C HIS A 421 -6.50 -10.94 22.92
N LEU A 422 -5.50 -10.89 23.81
CA LEU A 422 -4.77 -12.09 24.22
C LEU A 422 -5.63 -12.97 25.13
N LEU A 423 -6.36 -12.37 26.07
CA LEU A 423 -7.30 -13.07 26.93
C LEU A 423 -8.36 -13.80 26.10
N LEU A 424 -8.95 -13.11 25.11
CA LEU A 424 -9.87 -13.72 24.16
C LEU A 424 -9.23 -14.94 23.47
N LYS A 425 -7.99 -14.79 22.98
CA LYS A 425 -7.28 -15.90 22.33
C LYS A 425 -7.03 -17.08 23.26
N PHE A 426 -6.69 -16.82 24.52
CA PHE A 426 -6.49 -17.87 25.52
C PHE A 426 -7.79 -18.62 25.80
N LEU A 427 -8.91 -17.91 25.97
CA LEU A 427 -10.23 -18.51 26.19
C LEU A 427 -10.66 -19.37 25.01
N GLU A 428 -10.50 -18.90 23.77
CA GLU A 428 -10.79 -19.67 22.55
C GLU A 428 -9.92 -20.92 22.42
N THR A 429 -8.68 -20.88 22.90
CA THR A 429 -7.75 -22.03 22.84
C THR A 429 -8.04 -23.04 23.96
N GLN A 430 -8.48 -22.59 25.14
CA GLN A 430 -8.75 -23.47 26.27
C GLN A 430 -10.09 -24.21 26.19
N LYS A 431 -11.09 -23.69 25.44
CA LYS A 431 -12.27 -24.48 25.04
C LYS A 431 -11.87 -25.82 24.37
N LEU A 432 -10.64 -25.94 23.87
CA LEU A 432 -10.11 -27.16 23.26
C LEU A 432 -9.31 -28.07 24.22
N LEU A 433 -8.95 -27.62 25.43
CA LEU A 433 -7.90 -28.26 26.25
C LEU A 433 -8.33 -28.72 27.65
N GLU A 434 -9.58 -28.52 28.08
CA GLU A 434 -10.23 -29.02 29.32
C GLU A 434 -9.45 -28.89 30.66
N SER A 435 -8.28 -28.25 30.68
CA SER A 435 -7.34 -28.32 31.80
C SER A 435 -7.24 -26.99 32.55
N ASN A 436 -7.63 -27.05 33.83
CA ASN A 436 -7.45 -26.04 34.89
C ASN A 436 -8.31 -24.75 34.79
N PRO A 437 -9.64 -24.84 35.02
CA PRO A 437 -10.57 -23.70 34.96
C PRO A 437 -10.24 -22.58 35.96
N GLY A 438 -9.75 -22.91 37.16
CA GLY A 438 -9.45 -21.90 38.19
C GLY A 438 -8.43 -20.85 37.73
N SER A 439 -7.43 -21.26 36.95
CA SER A 439 -6.39 -20.35 36.46
C SER A 439 -6.87 -19.31 35.44
N ILE A 440 -7.95 -19.58 34.66
CA ILE A 440 -8.50 -18.53 33.78
C ILE A 440 -9.41 -17.60 34.54
N TYR A 441 -10.19 -18.11 35.50
CA TYR A 441 -11.07 -17.29 36.30
C TYR A 441 -10.30 -16.16 36.98
N ASP A 442 -9.16 -16.47 37.62
CA ASP A 442 -8.30 -15.45 38.22
C ASP A 442 -7.81 -14.40 37.23
N LYS A 443 -7.49 -14.80 35.99
CA LYS A 443 -7.06 -13.88 34.92
C LYS A 443 -8.18 -12.98 34.46
N ILE A 444 -9.39 -13.52 34.32
CA ILE A 444 -10.59 -12.76 33.97
C ILE A 444 -10.92 -11.78 35.08
N LYS A 445 -11.03 -12.24 36.33
CA LYS A 445 -11.31 -11.40 37.51
C LYS A 445 -10.32 -10.26 37.61
N LYS A 446 -9.02 -10.58 37.50
CA LYS A 446 -7.96 -9.57 37.49
C LYS A 446 -8.09 -8.59 36.33
N PHE A 447 -8.39 -9.07 35.12
CA PHE A 447 -8.58 -8.20 33.96
C PHE A 447 -9.77 -7.25 34.15
N THR A 448 -10.91 -7.75 34.59
CA THR A 448 -12.11 -6.94 34.86
C THR A 448 -11.80 -5.85 35.89
N HIS A 449 -11.16 -6.22 37.00
CA HIS A 449 -10.70 -5.25 38.00
C HIS A 449 -9.74 -4.22 37.40
N ASP A 450 -8.71 -4.65 36.67
CA ASP A 450 -7.72 -3.75 36.05
C ASP A 450 -8.35 -2.81 35.01
N LEU A 451 -9.38 -3.27 34.29
CA LEU A 451 -10.16 -2.46 33.35
C LEU A 451 -10.97 -1.39 34.09
N ILE A 452 -11.71 -1.76 35.15
CA ILE A 452 -12.46 -0.80 35.98
C ILE A 452 -11.50 0.26 36.53
N MET A 453 -10.36 -0.17 37.07
CA MET A 453 -9.32 0.72 37.61
C MET A 453 -8.68 1.63 36.54
N ALA A 454 -8.63 1.19 35.28
CA ALA A 454 -8.19 2.02 34.16
C ALA A 454 -9.21 3.10 33.82
N LEU A 455 -10.51 2.77 33.86
CA LEU A 455 -11.61 3.68 33.51
C LEU A 455 -11.88 4.76 34.56
N ILE A 456 -11.50 4.56 35.83
CA ILE A 456 -11.57 5.60 36.88
C ILE A 456 -10.31 6.46 36.99
N ASN A 457 -9.31 6.24 36.12
CA ASN A 457 -8.06 6.96 36.24
C ASN A 457 -8.26 8.46 35.95
N ARG A 458 -8.11 9.32 36.97
CA ARG A 458 -8.32 10.77 36.83
C ARG A 458 -7.57 11.40 35.65
N ARG A 459 -6.30 11.04 35.42
CA ARG A 459 -5.52 11.61 34.29
C ARG A 459 -6.10 11.19 32.93
N TYR A 460 -6.62 9.98 32.82
CA TYR A 460 -7.31 9.52 31.62
C TYR A 460 -8.60 10.29 31.41
N ILE A 461 -9.43 10.42 32.46
CA ILE A 461 -10.69 11.14 32.44
C ILE A 461 -10.47 12.62 32.08
N ASP A 462 -9.54 13.28 32.78
CA ASP A 462 -9.19 14.69 32.56
C ASP A 462 -8.76 14.92 31.11
N LYS A 463 -7.93 14.04 30.52
CA LYS A 463 -7.53 14.17 29.13
C LYS A 463 -8.71 13.98 28.18
N LEU A 464 -9.56 12.97 28.43
CA LEU A 464 -10.75 12.72 27.62
C LEU A 464 -11.73 13.88 27.63
N GLN A 465 -12.04 14.41 28.82
CA GLN A 465 -13.00 15.49 28.99
C GLN A 465 -12.46 16.83 28.45
N ASN A 466 -11.18 17.13 28.69
CA ASN A 466 -10.61 18.42 28.30
C ASN A 466 -10.11 18.46 26.85
N GLU A 467 -9.49 17.38 26.36
CA GLU A 467 -8.86 17.36 25.03
C GLU A 467 -9.71 16.63 23.99
N GLN A 468 -10.74 15.86 24.39
CA GLN A 468 -11.50 14.96 23.50
C GLN A 468 -10.58 14.06 22.67
N LYS A 469 -9.50 13.57 23.30
CA LYS A 469 -8.50 12.72 22.66
C LYS A 469 -7.95 11.67 23.63
N LEU A 470 -7.49 10.55 23.07
CA LEU A 470 -6.82 9.50 23.83
C LEU A 470 -5.33 9.49 23.48
N PHE A 471 -4.48 9.41 24.52
CA PHE A 471 -3.02 9.28 24.35
C PHE A 471 -2.67 8.27 23.25
N LEU A 472 -1.62 8.53 22.45
CA LEU A 472 -1.19 7.72 21.30
C LEU A 472 -2.08 7.79 20.03
N PHE A 473 -3.30 8.33 20.11
CA PHE A 473 -4.23 8.40 18.97
C PHE A 473 -4.59 9.83 18.53
N ASP A 474 -3.98 10.85 19.15
CA ASP A 474 -4.30 12.28 18.97
C ASP A 474 -4.25 12.77 17.52
N ASP A 475 -3.45 12.12 16.66
CA ASP A 475 -3.22 12.45 15.25
C ASP A 475 -3.76 11.38 14.26
N VAL A 476 -4.28 10.25 14.72
CA VAL A 476 -4.56 9.11 13.82
C VAL A 476 -5.63 9.44 12.79
N LYS A 477 -6.74 10.06 13.20
CA LYS A 477 -7.82 10.39 12.27
C LYS A 477 -7.39 11.44 11.25
N SER A 478 -6.76 12.53 11.70
CA SER A 478 -6.33 13.64 10.83
C SER A 478 -5.16 13.29 9.92
N ASP A 479 -4.18 12.55 10.43
CA ASP A 479 -2.90 12.37 9.76
C ASP A 479 -2.78 11.05 9.00
N HIS A 480 -3.60 10.06 9.37
CA HIS A 480 -3.48 8.71 8.84
C HIS A 480 -4.74 8.20 8.19
N LEU A 481 -5.93 8.65 8.58
CA LEU A 481 -7.20 8.04 8.14
C LEU A 481 -8.13 8.98 7.38
N SER A 482 -7.72 10.20 7.07
CA SER A 482 -8.55 11.22 6.41
C SER A 482 -9.10 10.81 5.03
N MET A 483 -8.56 9.75 4.42
CA MET A 483 -9.01 9.19 3.15
C MET A 483 -10.15 8.17 3.28
N ILE A 484 -10.48 7.74 4.51
CA ILE A 484 -11.56 6.78 4.75
C ILE A 484 -12.82 7.60 5.03
N ASN A 485 -13.90 7.31 4.32
CA ASN A 485 -15.17 7.97 4.56
C ASN A 485 -15.76 7.51 5.92
N ASP A 486 -16.25 8.45 6.72
CA ASP A 486 -16.78 8.17 8.06
C ASP A 486 -18.02 7.25 8.02
N ASP A 487 -18.89 7.37 7.00
CA ASP A 487 -20.04 6.48 6.81
C ASP A 487 -19.60 5.03 6.52
N PHE A 488 -18.50 4.88 5.77
CA PHE A 488 -17.91 3.57 5.53
C PHE A 488 -17.32 2.99 6.81
N ILE A 489 -16.68 3.79 7.67
CA ILE A 489 -16.21 3.32 8.98
C ILE A 489 -17.39 2.82 9.81
N GLN A 490 -18.46 3.60 9.92
CA GLN A 490 -19.67 3.19 10.64
C GLN A 490 -20.28 1.92 10.04
N GLY A 491 -20.40 1.83 8.71
CA GLY A 491 -20.92 0.65 8.02
C GLY A 491 -20.12 -0.61 8.31
N VAL A 492 -18.79 -0.52 8.40
CA VAL A 492 -17.91 -1.64 8.80
C VAL A 492 -18.22 -2.09 10.22
N PHE A 493 -18.30 -1.16 11.18
CA PHE A 493 -18.58 -1.50 12.57
C PHE A 493 -19.98 -2.06 12.76
N SER A 494 -21.01 -1.48 12.15
CA SER A 494 -22.38 -2.02 12.18
C SER A 494 -22.47 -3.45 11.63
N ALA A 495 -21.75 -3.74 10.54
CA ALA A 495 -21.70 -5.09 9.99
C ALA A 495 -20.94 -6.06 10.92
N CYS A 496 -19.87 -5.60 11.58
CA CYS A 496 -19.17 -6.40 12.59
C CYS A 496 -20.03 -6.66 13.84
N GLU A 497 -20.82 -5.68 14.27
CA GLU A 497 -21.81 -5.82 15.35
C GLU A 497 -22.84 -6.89 15.01
N PHE A 498 -23.40 -6.82 13.80
CA PHE A 498 -24.36 -7.83 13.32
C PHE A 498 -23.74 -9.23 13.28
N HIS A 499 -22.52 -9.37 12.73
CA HIS A 499 -21.81 -10.65 12.72
C HIS A 499 -21.53 -11.17 14.15
N LEU A 500 -21.22 -10.29 15.10
CA LEU A 500 -21.00 -10.68 16.49
C LEU A 500 -22.29 -11.23 17.12
N LEU A 501 -23.43 -10.59 16.86
CA LEU A 501 -24.74 -11.05 17.32
C LEU A 501 -25.17 -12.37 16.67
N ASP A 502 -24.87 -12.57 15.39
CA ASP A 502 -25.19 -13.82 14.69
C ASP A 502 -24.39 -14.99 15.31
N SER A 503 -23.10 -14.77 15.58
CA SER A 503 -22.25 -15.78 16.23
C SER A 503 -22.67 -16.15 17.65
N LEU A 504 -23.46 -15.30 18.31
CA LEU A 504 -24.01 -15.60 19.64
C LEU A 504 -25.14 -16.62 19.58
N GLN A 505 -25.93 -16.64 18.50
CA GLN A 505 -27.05 -17.58 18.36
C GLN A 505 -26.57 -19.02 18.18
N GLU A 506 -25.33 -19.21 17.72
CA GLU A 506 -24.72 -20.51 17.52
C GLU A 506 -24.05 -21.07 18.79
N GLU A 507 -23.67 -20.22 19.75
CA GLU A 507 -23.04 -20.67 21.01
C GLU A 507 -24.13 -21.06 22.03
N SER A 508 -24.30 -22.38 22.24
CA SER A 508 -25.22 -22.93 23.25
C SER A 508 -24.85 -22.49 24.67
N SER A 509 -25.85 -22.30 25.54
CA SER A 509 -25.64 -22.00 26.96
C SER A 509 -24.84 -23.11 27.63
N GLU A 510 -23.76 -22.75 28.32
CA GLU A 510 -23.04 -23.66 29.22
C GLU A 510 -23.83 -23.72 30.53
N ASP A 511 -24.50 -24.84 30.81
CA ASP A 511 -25.46 -24.98 31.93
C ASP A 511 -24.80 -25.11 33.33
N ASP A 512 -23.47 -25.11 33.44
CA ASP A 512 -22.76 -25.32 34.71
C ASP A 512 -21.64 -24.28 34.95
N ILE A 513 -22.04 -23.03 35.14
CA ILE A 513 -21.12 -21.92 35.42
C ILE A 513 -21.14 -21.61 36.93
N SER A 514 -19.95 -21.63 37.55
CA SER A 514 -19.80 -21.24 38.96
C SER A 514 -20.37 -19.85 39.25
N SER A 515 -20.98 -19.66 40.42
CA SER A 515 -21.51 -18.36 40.87
C SER A 515 -20.46 -17.24 40.86
N GLU A 516 -19.19 -17.58 41.13
CA GLU A 516 -18.08 -16.62 41.09
C GLU A 516 -17.81 -16.09 39.67
N TYR A 517 -17.91 -16.96 38.67
CA TYR A 517 -17.81 -16.58 37.27
C TYR A 517 -18.99 -15.69 36.87
N GLN A 518 -20.21 -16.01 37.30
CA GLN A 518 -21.40 -15.20 37.03
C GLN A 518 -21.25 -13.76 37.58
N MET A 519 -20.77 -13.62 38.82
CA MET A 519 -20.51 -12.29 39.41
C MET A 519 -19.45 -11.51 38.63
N CYS A 520 -18.36 -12.16 38.23
CA CYS A 520 -17.34 -11.51 37.42
C CYS A 520 -17.85 -11.15 36.01
N ASN A 521 -18.69 -12.00 35.42
CA ASN A 521 -19.34 -11.75 34.13
C ASN A 521 -20.26 -10.53 34.22
N GLN A 522 -21.06 -10.45 35.28
CA GLN A 522 -21.93 -9.31 35.55
C GLN A 522 -21.11 -8.00 35.69
N ALA A 523 -20.02 -8.02 36.46
CA ALA A 523 -19.14 -6.85 36.60
C ALA A 523 -18.52 -6.42 35.26
N MET A 524 -18.06 -7.38 34.45
CA MET A 524 -17.52 -7.11 33.12
C MET A 524 -18.58 -6.55 32.17
N SER A 525 -19.78 -7.13 32.18
CA SER A 525 -20.92 -6.70 31.36
C SER A 525 -21.32 -5.25 31.65
N MET A 526 -21.49 -4.91 32.93
CA MET A 526 -21.74 -3.54 33.37
C MET A 526 -20.62 -2.59 32.95
N THR A 527 -19.36 -3.01 33.11
CA THR A 527 -18.20 -2.21 32.71
C THR A 527 -18.17 -1.90 31.22
N VAL A 528 -18.42 -2.90 30.37
CA VAL A 528 -18.46 -2.74 28.90
C VAL A 528 -19.59 -1.83 28.47
N ARG A 529 -20.77 -1.98 29.09
CA ARG A 529 -21.92 -1.11 28.84
C ARG A 529 -21.61 0.34 29.18
N SER A 530 -21.13 0.62 30.38
CA SER A 530 -20.75 1.98 30.77
C SER A 530 -19.64 2.55 29.88
N PHE A 531 -18.68 1.72 29.46
CA PHE A 531 -17.65 2.15 28.53
C PHE A 531 -18.22 2.56 27.15
N ASN A 532 -19.24 1.86 26.65
CA ASN A 532 -19.96 2.26 25.44
C ASN A 532 -20.67 3.63 25.65
N GLU A 533 -21.26 3.84 26.82
CA GLU A 533 -22.09 5.01 27.14
C GLU A 533 -21.29 6.29 27.44
N SER A 534 -20.28 6.22 28.33
CA SER A 534 -19.59 7.38 28.91
C SER A 534 -18.06 7.38 28.77
N ASN A 535 -17.43 6.37 28.16
CA ASN A 535 -15.97 6.19 28.02
C ASN A 535 -15.16 6.10 29.32
N TYR A 536 -15.73 6.47 30.47
CA TYR A 536 -15.11 6.39 31.79
C TYR A 536 -16.17 5.99 32.83
N LEU A 537 -15.71 5.63 34.03
CA LEU A 537 -16.55 5.33 35.18
C LEU A 537 -16.41 6.43 36.22
N ASP A 538 -17.51 6.84 36.84
CA ASP A 538 -17.43 7.60 38.09
C ASP A 538 -16.98 6.67 39.23
N GLN A 539 -16.47 7.28 40.29
CA GLN A 539 -15.88 6.57 41.42
C GLN A 539 -16.86 5.61 42.10
N HIS A 540 -18.12 6.03 42.29
CA HIS A 540 -19.11 5.24 43.00
C HIS A 540 -19.54 4.02 42.17
N THR A 541 -19.79 4.21 40.87
CA THR A 541 -20.11 3.12 39.94
C THR A 541 -18.99 2.09 39.88
N ALA A 542 -17.73 2.54 39.85
CA ALA A 542 -16.59 1.63 39.84
C ALA A 542 -16.42 0.84 41.15
N GLU A 543 -16.60 1.49 42.31
CA GLU A 543 -16.57 0.80 43.61
C GLU A 543 -17.66 -0.27 43.71
N TYR A 544 -18.84 0.02 43.18
CA TYR A 544 -19.91 -0.97 43.07
C TYR A 544 -19.50 -2.15 42.16
N TYR A 545 -18.96 -1.89 40.96
CA TYR A 545 -18.54 -2.95 40.03
C TYR A 545 -17.40 -3.80 40.61
N ILE A 546 -16.44 -3.19 41.32
CA ILE A 546 -15.37 -3.90 42.02
C ILE A 546 -15.96 -4.79 43.12
N ARG A 547 -16.89 -4.28 43.93
CA ARG A 547 -17.56 -5.07 44.97
C ARG A 547 -18.26 -6.28 44.38
N VAL A 548 -18.99 -6.12 43.28
CA VAL A 548 -19.63 -7.25 42.57
C VAL A 548 -18.59 -8.28 42.12
N CYS A 549 -17.45 -7.84 41.58
CA CYS A 549 -16.37 -8.72 41.15
C CYS A 549 -15.66 -9.45 42.31
N GLU A 550 -15.60 -8.85 43.51
CA GLU A 550 -14.89 -9.38 44.67
C GLU A 550 -15.74 -10.22 45.63
N SER A 551 -17.06 -10.05 45.63
CA SER A 551 -17.99 -10.63 46.63
C SER A 551 -18.05 -12.16 46.68
N SER A 552 -17.48 -12.88 45.71
CA SER A 552 -17.46 -14.35 45.68
C SER A 552 -16.56 -14.98 46.76
N SER A 553 -15.55 -14.27 47.25
CA SER A 553 -14.50 -14.84 48.10
C SER A 553 -14.89 -15.11 49.55
N ASN A 554 -15.94 -14.46 50.08
CA ASN A 554 -16.11 -14.31 51.54
C ASN A 554 -17.30 -15.08 52.15
N ASN A 555 -18.16 -15.70 51.33
CA ASN A 555 -19.36 -16.39 51.82
C ASN A 555 -19.11 -17.84 52.28
N SER A 556 -17.85 -18.26 52.38
CA SER A 556 -17.47 -19.55 52.97
C SER A 556 -17.00 -19.45 54.43
N SER A 557 -17.12 -18.27 55.07
CA SER A 557 -17.02 -18.21 56.53
C SER A 557 -18.17 -19.03 57.12
N PRO A 558 -17.90 -20.12 57.88
CA PRO A 558 -18.94 -20.79 58.64
C PRO A 558 -19.52 -19.74 59.58
N ILE A 559 -20.79 -19.41 59.42
CA ILE A 559 -21.52 -18.64 60.41
C ILE A 559 -21.37 -19.42 61.72
N PRO A 560 -20.79 -18.83 62.79
CA PRO A 560 -20.90 -19.41 64.11
C PRO A 560 -22.40 -19.49 64.40
N ILE A 561 -22.91 -20.70 64.59
CA ILE A 561 -24.24 -20.91 65.14
C ILE A 561 -24.15 -20.43 66.58
N ASP A 562 -24.40 -19.15 66.81
CA ASP A 562 -24.74 -18.64 68.12
C ASP A 562 -26.25 -18.39 68.10
N ASP A 563 -26.94 -19.34 68.72
CA ASP A 563 -28.25 -19.13 69.32
C ASP A 563 -28.12 -18.00 70.34
N ASP A 564 -28.82 -16.89 70.13
CA ASP A 564 -29.78 -16.34 71.10
C ASP A 564 -30.22 -14.92 70.75
N ASP A 565 -31.54 -14.79 70.67
CA ASP A 565 -32.42 -13.71 71.14
C ASP A 565 -32.19 -12.22 70.81
N ASP A 566 -33.36 -11.61 70.59
CA ASP A 566 -33.69 -10.20 70.75
C ASP A 566 -33.41 -9.16 69.64
N SER A 567 -34.46 -8.98 68.83
CA SER A 567 -35.32 -7.77 68.86
C SER A 567 -34.86 -6.49 68.12
N TYR A 568 -35.75 -6.08 67.21
CA TYR A 568 -36.06 -4.72 66.71
C TYR A 568 -34.90 -3.76 66.40
N ASN A 569 -34.59 -3.62 65.10
CA ASN A 569 -34.42 -2.29 64.48
C ASN A 569 -34.56 -2.39 62.95
N THR A 570 -35.76 -2.07 62.47
CA THR A 570 -36.11 -1.88 61.06
C THR A 570 -35.46 -0.59 60.56
N SER A 571 -34.33 -0.67 59.85
CA SER A 571 -33.77 0.49 59.14
C SER A 571 -34.33 0.53 57.72
N ASP A 572 -34.97 1.64 57.37
CA ASP A 572 -35.46 1.96 56.03
C ASP A 572 -34.31 1.95 55.01
N SER A 573 -34.05 0.78 54.41
CA SER A 573 -33.23 0.71 53.20
C SER A 573 -34.03 1.31 52.07
N THR A 574 -33.66 2.52 51.66
CA THR A 574 -34.18 3.17 50.47
C THR A 574 -33.90 2.24 49.29
N SER A 575 -34.94 1.56 48.80
CA SER A 575 -34.87 0.67 47.67
C SER A 575 -34.35 1.45 46.47
N VAL A 576 -33.11 1.17 46.06
CA VAL A 576 -32.53 1.73 44.85
C VAL A 576 -33.30 1.17 43.65
N SER A 577 -34.29 1.95 43.23
CA SER A 577 -34.82 2.17 41.87
C SER A 577 -34.80 1.01 40.87
N ASP A 578 -36.01 0.60 40.44
CA ASP A 578 -36.42 0.15 39.10
C ASP A 578 -35.27 -0.16 38.11
N ILE A 579 -34.58 -1.27 38.35
CA ILE A 579 -33.70 -1.87 37.36
C ILE A 579 -34.62 -2.40 36.25
N SER A 580 -34.68 -1.65 35.14
CA SER A 580 -35.46 -2.01 33.95
C SER A 580 -35.15 -3.45 33.54
N PRO A 581 -36.16 -4.30 33.26
CA PRO A 581 -36.00 -5.71 32.92
C PRO A 581 -35.09 -5.96 31.69
N HIS A 582 -34.81 -4.92 30.90
CA HIS A 582 -33.86 -4.95 29.79
C HIS A 582 -32.38 -5.01 30.21
N THR A 583 -32.03 -4.81 31.49
CA THR A 583 -30.64 -4.99 31.95
C THR A 583 -30.23 -6.46 32.07
N THR A 584 -31.20 -7.38 32.09
CA THR A 584 -30.96 -8.81 32.34
C THR A 584 -30.23 -9.51 31.18
N MET A 585 -30.39 -9.05 29.95
CA MET A 585 -29.89 -9.75 28.76
C MET A 585 -28.38 -9.62 28.53
N LEU A 586 -27.76 -8.49 28.92
CA LEU A 586 -26.31 -8.32 28.76
C LEU A 586 -25.50 -9.09 29.81
N SER A 587 -26.04 -9.34 31.00
CA SER A 587 -25.37 -10.14 32.05
C SER A 587 -25.27 -11.61 31.69
N ASP A 588 -26.05 -12.07 30.71
CA ASP A 588 -26.06 -13.46 30.24
C ASP A 588 -25.02 -13.71 29.14
N LEU A 589 -24.41 -12.66 28.59
CA LEU A 589 -23.41 -12.81 27.53
C LEU A 589 -22.12 -13.47 28.08
N PRO A 590 -21.55 -14.46 27.37
CA PRO A 590 -20.26 -15.04 27.75
C PRO A 590 -19.12 -14.00 27.74
N ILE A 591 -18.15 -14.14 28.64
CA ILE A 591 -16.97 -13.26 28.73
C ILE A 591 -16.20 -13.10 27.42
N PRO A 592 -15.98 -14.14 26.59
CA PRO A 592 -15.38 -13.97 25.26
C PRO A 592 -16.12 -12.94 24.38
N VAL A 593 -17.44 -12.90 24.47
CA VAL A 593 -18.30 -11.97 23.70
C VAL A 593 -18.17 -10.57 24.27
N LEU A 594 -18.19 -10.42 25.60
CA LEU A 594 -17.94 -9.12 26.26
C LEU A 594 -16.55 -8.55 25.92
N LEU A 595 -15.53 -9.40 25.81
CA LEU A 595 -14.20 -9.00 25.34
C LEU A 595 -14.22 -8.52 23.88
N ARG A 596 -14.94 -9.22 22.99
CA ARG A 596 -15.13 -8.80 21.59
C ARG A 596 -15.83 -7.45 21.51
N TRP A 597 -16.88 -7.24 22.31
CA TRP A 597 -17.56 -5.95 22.43
C TRP A 597 -16.61 -4.85 22.90
N PHE A 598 -15.87 -5.07 23.99
CA PHE A 598 -14.90 -4.10 24.49
C PHE A 598 -13.85 -3.71 23.43
N ILE A 599 -13.26 -4.71 22.76
CA ILE A 599 -12.28 -4.50 21.67
C ILE A 599 -12.89 -3.64 20.56
N MET A 600 -14.08 -4.01 20.08
CA MET A 600 -14.73 -3.33 18.97
C MET A 600 -15.12 -1.90 19.34
N ILE A 601 -15.68 -1.67 20.53
CA ILE A 601 -16.00 -0.35 21.04
C ILE A 601 -14.74 0.51 21.14
N PHE A 602 -13.63 -0.04 21.64
CA PHE A 602 -12.35 0.68 21.72
C PHE A 602 -11.83 1.05 20.32
N GLU A 603 -11.84 0.10 19.38
CA GLU A 603 -11.43 0.33 17.98
C GLU A 603 -12.30 1.41 17.31
N MET A 604 -13.60 1.35 17.52
CA MET A 604 -14.54 2.33 16.99
C MET A 604 -14.32 3.72 17.60
N LYS A 605 -14.21 3.85 18.92
CA LYS A 605 -14.13 5.16 19.57
C LYS A 605 -12.76 5.82 19.44
N PHE A 606 -11.68 5.05 19.49
CA PHE A 606 -10.33 5.60 19.67
C PHE A 606 -9.41 5.42 18.46
N LEU A 607 -9.65 4.45 17.58
CA LEU A 607 -8.81 4.24 16.41
C LEU A 607 -9.40 4.84 15.14
N PHE A 608 -10.68 4.56 14.87
CA PHE A 608 -11.27 4.80 13.55
C PHE A 608 -12.41 5.83 13.54
N GLY A 609 -13.30 5.78 14.53
CA GLY A 609 -14.47 6.65 14.63
C GLY A 609 -14.22 7.87 15.50
N ASP A 610 -15.25 8.23 16.25
CA ASP A 610 -15.26 9.37 17.16
C ASP A 610 -15.46 8.90 18.61
N ILE A 611 -14.96 9.65 19.58
CA ILE A 611 -15.11 9.35 21.02
C ILE A 611 -16.59 9.27 21.43
N SER A 612 -17.46 9.99 20.73
CA SER A 612 -18.91 9.98 20.89
C SER A 612 -19.60 8.79 20.20
N SER A 613 -18.88 8.01 19.39
CA SER A 613 -19.44 6.84 18.69
C SER A 613 -19.92 5.80 19.69
N LYS A 614 -21.10 5.23 19.45
CA LYS A 614 -21.72 4.22 20.31
C LYS A 614 -22.21 3.07 19.46
N SER A 615 -22.03 1.84 19.97
CA SER A 615 -22.74 0.69 19.40
C SER A 615 -24.20 0.82 19.80
N THR A 616 -25.09 0.76 18.82
CA THR A 616 -26.54 0.82 19.03
C THR A 616 -27.09 -0.52 19.50
N SER A 617 -26.48 -1.62 19.08
CA SER A 617 -26.89 -2.99 19.41
C SER A 617 -26.82 -3.32 20.90
N LEU A 618 -25.89 -2.72 21.65
CA LEU A 618 -25.79 -2.90 23.11
C LEU A 618 -26.91 -2.26 23.92
N ASN A 619 -27.81 -1.49 23.28
CA ASN A 619 -29.01 -0.97 23.95
C ASN A 619 -30.25 -1.87 23.72
N PHE A 620 -30.17 -2.80 22.77
CA PHE A 620 -31.26 -3.72 22.40
C PHE A 620 -31.08 -5.13 22.98
N VAL A 621 -29.87 -5.45 23.42
CA VAL A 621 -29.53 -6.58 24.29
C VAL A 621 -29.41 -6.02 25.70
#